data_AF-A0A954BRH7-F1
#
_entry.id   AF-A0A954BRH7-F1
#
_cell.length_a   1.000
_cell.length_b   1.000
_cell.length_c   1.000
_cell.angle_alpha   90.00
_cell.angle_beta   90.00
_cell.angle_gamma   90.00
#
_symmetry.space_group_name_H-M   'P 1'
#
loop_
_entity.id
_entity.type
_entity.pdbx_description
1 polymer ?
#
loop_
_entity_poly.entity_id
_entity_poly.type
_entity_poly.pdbx_seq_one_letter_code
_entity_poly.pdbx_strand_id
1 'polypeptide(L)'
;VAQWIVEHRQNFGAFWNNATEATAAFNEAGCIIGQTWDTTGLLLNRDNGDFVYRAPREGIITWMDSVGIPSGAANVDEAYAFINFLLTPEIGGMFSNNTGYNSAVVGAADFASEEFARQFNEVYRPDVLSNMWWWQADTPFFAPLQNEFVEIITSA
;
A
#
# COMPACT_ATOMS: atom_id res chain seq x y z
N VAL A 1 -8.11 -21.06 -5.50
CA VAL A 1 -7.20 -19.96 -5.90
C VAL A 1 -5.76 -20.46 -6.01
N ALA A 2 -5.16 -20.99 -4.94
CA ALA A 2 -3.77 -21.49 -4.97
C ALA A 2 -3.49 -22.48 -6.11
N GLN A 3 -4.35 -23.50 -6.28
CA GLN A 3 -4.22 -24.45 -7.40
C GLN A 3 -4.20 -23.75 -8.77
N TRP A 4 -5.10 -22.78 -8.99
CA TRP A 4 -5.14 -22.03 -10.25
C TRP A 4 -3.84 -21.23 -10.47
N ILE A 5 -3.28 -20.63 -9.42
CA ILE A 5 -1.99 -19.92 -9.50
C ILE A 5 -0.87 -20.89 -9.87
N VAL A 6 -0.81 -22.06 -9.24
CA VAL A 6 0.20 -23.11 -9.51
C VAL A 6 0.10 -23.62 -10.95
N GLU A 7 -1.11 -23.92 -11.44
CA GLU A 7 -1.35 -24.37 -12.82
C GLU A 7 -0.97 -23.32 -13.88
N HIS A 8 -0.89 -22.05 -13.49
CA HIS A 8 -0.56 -20.92 -14.36
C HIS A 8 0.73 -20.22 -13.93
N ARG A 9 1.63 -20.90 -13.21
CA ARG A 9 2.85 -20.33 -12.59
C ARG A 9 3.70 -19.51 -13.56
N GLN A 10 3.75 -19.92 -14.83
CA GLN A 10 4.46 -19.24 -15.92
C GLN A 10 3.96 -17.82 -16.21
N ASN A 11 2.75 -17.47 -15.77
CA ASN A 11 2.16 -16.14 -15.94
C ASN A 11 2.55 -15.17 -14.80
N PHE A 12 3.21 -15.65 -13.74
CA PHE A 12 3.59 -14.86 -12.58
C PHE A 12 5.09 -14.60 -12.57
N GLY A 13 5.49 -13.36 -12.85
CA GLY A 13 6.91 -12.96 -12.85
C GLY A 13 7.51 -12.83 -11.46
N ALA A 14 6.75 -12.33 -10.48
CA ALA A 14 7.21 -12.17 -9.11
C ALA A 14 6.04 -12.22 -8.11
N PHE A 15 6.35 -12.68 -6.89
CA PHE A 15 5.56 -12.44 -5.69
C PHE A 15 6.39 -11.53 -4.78
N TRP A 16 5.76 -10.54 -4.15
CA TRP A 16 6.45 -9.51 -3.38
C TRP A 16 5.78 -9.32 -2.02
N ASN A 17 6.55 -8.92 -1.02
CA ASN A 17 6.04 -8.63 0.33
C ASN A 17 6.54 -7.28 0.89
N ASN A 18 7.21 -6.47 0.06
CA ASN A 18 7.58 -5.10 0.38
C ASN A 18 7.66 -4.24 -0.90
N ALA A 19 7.74 -2.92 -0.72
CA ALA A 19 7.75 -1.96 -1.83
C ALA A 19 8.96 -2.16 -2.77
N THR A 20 10.13 -2.55 -2.25
CA THR A 20 11.33 -2.78 -3.05
C THR A 20 11.14 -3.95 -4.02
N GLU A 21 10.65 -5.09 -3.51
CA GLU A 21 10.34 -6.25 -4.33
C GLU A 21 9.23 -5.96 -5.35
N ALA A 22 8.20 -5.20 -4.94
CA ALA A 22 7.12 -4.79 -5.83
C ALA A 22 7.66 -3.95 -6.99
N THR A 23 8.51 -2.96 -6.72
CA THR A 23 9.15 -2.13 -7.75
C THR A 23 10.05 -2.96 -8.66
N ALA A 24 10.87 -3.86 -8.10
CA ALA A 24 11.73 -4.74 -8.89
C ALA A 24 10.94 -5.68 -9.81
N ALA A 25 9.73 -6.09 -9.42
CA ALA A 25 8.86 -6.90 -10.27
C ALA A 25 8.56 -6.22 -11.62
N PHE A 26 8.31 -4.91 -11.62
CA PHE A 26 8.01 -4.14 -12.82
C PHE A 26 9.27 -3.69 -13.57
N ASN A 27 10.31 -3.26 -12.85
CA ASN A 27 11.51 -2.69 -13.47
C ASN A 27 12.53 -3.73 -13.93
N GLU A 28 12.62 -4.87 -13.24
CA GLU A 28 13.68 -5.88 -13.46
C GLU A 28 13.11 -7.22 -13.93
N ALA A 29 12.03 -7.70 -13.31
CA ALA A 29 11.43 -9.00 -13.64
C ALA A 29 10.53 -8.95 -14.90
N GLY A 30 10.36 -7.77 -15.52
CA GLY A 30 9.60 -7.59 -16.75
C GLY A 30 8.09 -7.74 -16.60
N CYS A 31 7.54 -7.62 -15.39
CA CYS A 31 6.09 -7.61 -15.20
C CYS A 31 5.51 -6.33 -15.81
N ILE A 32 4.54 -6.48 -16.71
CA ILE A 32 3.86 -5.35 -17.37
C ILE A 32 2.49 -5.03 -16.74
N ILE A 33 2.01 -5.90 -15.85
CA ILE A 33 0.77 -5.75 -15.11
C ILE A 33 0.89 -6.54 -13.79
N GLY A 34 0.30 -6.01 -12.72
CA GLY A 34 0.31 -6.68 -11.42
C GLY A 34 -0.47 -5.89 -10.38
N GLN A 35 -0.76 -6.54 -9.26
CA GLN A 35 -1.27 -5.86 -8.07
C GLN A 35 -0.09 -5.35 -7.24
N THR A 36 -0.22 -4.11 -6.75
CA THR A 36 0.77 -3.44 -5.92
C THR A 36 0.09 -2.49 -4.94
N TRP A 37 0.83 -2.00 -3.94
CA TRP A 37 0.41 -0.87 -3.12
C TRP A 37 0.31 0.40 -3.97
N ASP A 38 -0.57 1.32 -3.57
CA ASP A 38 -0.78 2.58 -4.27
C ASP A 38 0.50 3.39 -4.40
N THR A 39 1.26 3.51 -3.31
CA THR A 39 2.56 4.16 -3.27
C THR A 39 3.51 3.65 -4.35
N THR A 40 3.69 2.32 -4.45
CA THR A 40 4.56 1.74 -5.47
C THR A 40 4.07 2.06 -6.88
N GLY A 41 2.77 1.90 -7.14
CA GLY A 41 2.19 2.20 -8.45
C GLY A 41 2.29 3.69 -8.83
N LEU A 42 2.06 4.59 -7.87
CA LEU A 42 2.15 6.03 -8.07
C LEU A 42 3.61 6.47 -8.29
N LEU A 43 4.57 5.93 -7.54
CA LEU A 43 5.99 6.23 -7.73
C LEU A 43 6.51 5.69 -9.07
N LEU A 44 6.13 4.47 -9.45
CA LEU A 44 6.42 3.92 -10.79
C LEU A 44 5.87 4.82 -11.89
N ASN A 45 4.67 5.38 -11.73
CA ASN A 45 4.08 6.33 -12.68
C ASN A 45 4.86 7.67 -12.75
N ARG A 46 5.40 8.15 -11.62
CA ARG A 46 6.22 9.38 -11.59
C ARG A 46 7.53 9.18 -12.36
N ASP A 47 8.16 8.03 -12.20
CA ASP A 47 9.42 7.69 -12.88
C ASP A 47 9.21 7.31 -14.35
N ASN A 48 8.10 6.63 -14.67
CA ASN A 48 7.74 6.21 -16.02
C ASN A 48 6.22 6.29 -16.23
N GLY A 49 5.80 7.24 -17.07
CA GLY A 49 4.39 7.51 -17.38
C GLY A 49 3.63 6.37 -18.08
N ASP A 50 4.33 5.35 -18.60
CA ASP A 50 3.69 4.15 -19.17
C ASP A 50 3.03 3.28 -18.08
N PHE A 51 3.53 3.33 -16.85
CA PHE A 51 2.90 2.67 -15.72
C PHE A 51 1.76 3.52 -15.18
N VAL A 52 0.61 2.90 -14.96
CA VAL A 52 -0.60 3.60 -14.56
C VAL A 52 -1.28 2.84 -13.42
N TYR A 53 -1.39 3.47 -12.25
CA TYR A 53 -2.10 2.89 -11.12
C TYR A 53 -3.62 3.14 -11.23
N ARG A 54 -4.42 2.09 -10.99
CA ARG A 54 -5.88 2.14 -11.12
C ARG A 54 -6.55 1.26 -10.07
N ALA A 55 -7.72 1.71 -9.60
CA ALA A 55 -8.62 0.91 -8.80
C ALA A 55 -9.34 -0.13 -9.69
N PRO A 56 -9.34 -1.43 -9.33
CA PRO A 56 -10.13 -2.43 -10.03
C PRO A 56 -11.63 -2.24 -9.75
N ARG A 57 -12.48 -2.63 -10.71
CA ARG A 57 -13.94 -2.42 -10.64
C ARG A 57 -14.60 -3.21 -9.51
N GLU A 58 -13.97 -4.31 -9.09
CA GLU A 58 -14.43 -5.19 -8.01
C GLU A 58 -14.31 -4.51 -6.63
N GLY A 59 -13.48 -3.47 -6.52
CA GLY A 59 -13.22 -2.71 -5.29
C GLY A 59 -11.76 -2.76 -4.87
N ILE A 60 -11.34 -1.79 -4.05
CA ILE A 60 -9.96 -1.70 -3.58
C ILE A 60 -9.81 -2.34 -2.20
N ILE A 61 -8.68 -3.00 -1.98
CA ILE A 61 -8.27 -3.42 -0.63
C ILE A 61 -7.76 -2.18 0.10
N THR A 62 -8.22 -1.97 1.33
CA THR A 62 -7.89 -0.79 2.15
C THR A 62 -7.32 -1.21 3.50
N TRP A 63 -6.24 -0.56 3.91
CA TRP A 63 -5.67 -0.69 5.24
C TRP A 63 -5.31 0.69 5.77
N MET A 64 -4.99 0.76 7.07
CA MET A 64 -4.53 1.98 7.73
C MET A 64 -3.43 1.60 8.70
N ASP A 65 -2.24 2.16 8.48
CA ASP A 65 -1.14 2.04 9.42
C ASP A 65 -1.27 3.08 10.53
N SER A 66 -0.81 2.73 11.73
CA SER A 66 -0.86 3.60 12.91
C SER A 66 0.43 3.48 13.71
N VAL A 67 0.77 4.53 14.45
CA VAL A 67 1.93 4.53 15.34
C VAL A 67 1.52 4.00 16.72
N GLY A 68 2.23 2.99 17.21
CA GLY A 68 2.04 2.44 18.55
C GLY A 68 3.29 2.65 19.42
N ILE A 69 3.09 2.91 20.71
CA ILE A 69 4.18 2.94 21.70
C ILE A 69 4.23 1.58 22.40
N PRO A 70 5.35 0.81 22.27
CA PRO A 70 5.51 -0.44 22.98
C PRO A 70 5.44 -0.24 24.51
N SER A 71 4.84 -1.17 25.24
CA SER A 71 4.65 -1.06 26.71
C SER A 71 5.95 -0.98 27.52
N GLY A 72 7.07 -1.41 26.93
CA GLY A 72 8.41 -1.33 27.52
C GLY A 72 9.27 -0.17 27.00
N ALA A 73 8.68 0.81 26.30
CA ALA A 73 9.43 1.94 25.78
C ALA A 73 10.07 2.76 26.92
N ALA A 74 11.38 3.01 26.83
CA ALA A 74 12.11 3.79 27.83
C ALA A 74 11.88 5.31 27.69
N ASN A 75 11.59 5.78 26.47
CA ASN A 75 11.51 7.19 26.09
C ASN A 75 10.07 7.54 25.68
N VAL A 76 9.14 7.44 26.64
CA VAL A 76 7.70 7.59 26.37
C VAL A 76 7.35 9.03 25.98
N ASP A 77 7.96 10.02 26.63
CA ASP A 77 7.68 11.44 26.36
C ASP A 77 8.16 11.83 24.95
N GLU A 78 9.33 11.35 24.53
CA GLU A 78 9.85 11.57 23.19
C GLU A 78 9.01 10.84 22.12
N ALA A 79 8.49 9.66 22.44
CA ALA A 79 7.58 8.94 21.55
C ALA A 79 6.27 9.73 21.32
N TYR A 80 5.69 10.31 22.38
CA TYR A 80 4.55 11.21 22.24
C TYR A 80 4.90 12.49 21.47
N ALA A 81 6.07 13.09 21.72
CA ALA A 81 6.52 14.25 20.96
C ALA A 81 6.63 13.95 19.46
N PHE A 82 7.15 12.77 19.10
CA PHE A 82 7.23 12.31 17.72
C PHE A 82 5.85 12.06 17.10
N ILE A 83 4.93 11.40 17.81
CA ILE A 83 3.55 11.19 17.33
C ILE A 83 2.85 12.53 17.11
N ASN A 84 2.97 13.48 18.05
CA ASN A 84 2.39 14.81 17.91
C ASN A 84 2.95 15.55 16.69
N PHE A 85 4.25 15.42 16.42
CA PHE A 85 4.87 15.98 15.22
C PHE A 85 4.30 15.37 13.93
N LEU A 86 4.18 14.04 13.85
CA LEU A 86 3.60 13.35 12.70
C LEU A 86 2.14 13.72 12.44
N LEU A 87 1.38 14.05 13.50
CA LEU A 87 -0.03 14.44 13.42
C LEU A 87 -0.26 15.92 13.08
N THR A 88 0.80 16.68 12.79
CA THR A 88 0.63 18.06 12.30
C THR A 88 0.22 18.05 10.81
N PRO A 89 -0.71 18.91 10.37
CA PRO A 89 -1.20 18.91 8.98
C PRO A 89 -0.10 19.04 7.92
N GLU A 90 0.85 19.97 8.13
CA GLU A 90 1.97 20.20 7.22
C GLU A 90 2.85 18.95 7.06
N ILE A 91 3.16 18.26 8.17
CA ILE A 91 3.95 17.03 8.14
C ILE A 91 3.17 15.89 7.50
N GLY A 92 1.86 15.80 7.73
CA GLY A 92 0.99 14.87 7.03
C GLY A 92 1.00 15.08 5.51
N GLY A 93 0.92 16.33 5.04
CA GLY A 93 0.99 16.64 3.61
C GLY A 93 2.37 16.36 3.02
N MET A 94 3.45 16.75 3.72
CA MET A 94 4.82 16.44 3.34
C MET A 94 5.05 14.92 3.22
N PHE A 95 4.52 14.14 4.18
CA PHE A 95 4.57 12.68 4.14
C PHE A 95 3.91 12.13 2.89
N SER A 96 2.69 12.58 2.57
CA SER A 96 1.98 12.16 1.35
C SER A 96 2.71 12.53 0.07
N ASN A 97 3.26 13.74 -0.01
CA ASN A 97 4.00 14.20 -1.18
C ASN A 97 5.23 13.32 -1.45
N ASN A 98 5.98 13.00 -0.38
CA ASN A 98 7.24 12.28 -0.49
C ASN A 98 7.04 10.77 -0.68
N THR A 99 6.03 10.19 -0.03
CA THR A 99 5.85 8.73 -0.03
C THR A 99 4.84 8.26 -1.07
N GLY A 100 3.81 9.06 -1.38
CA GLY A 100 2.66 8.59 -2.16
C GLY A 100 1.55 7.94 -1.30
N TYR A 101 1.76 7.74 0.00
CA TYR A 101 0.72 7.26 0.90
C TYR A 101 -0.25 8.39 1.29
N ASN A 102 -1.52 8.04 1.45
CA ASN A 102 -2.54 8.97 1.89
C ASN A 102 -2.43 9.24 3.40
N SER A 103 -2.28 10.50 3.79
CA SER A 103 -2.31 10.88 5.19
C SER A 103 -3.75 10.91 5.72
N ALA A 104 -3.95 10.32 6.91
CA ALA A 104 -5.20 10.40 7.66
C ALA A 104 -5.28 11.64 8.58
N VAL A 105 -4.24 12.50 8.58
CA VAL A 105 -4.21 13.72 9.40
C VAL A 105 -5.19 14.75 8.85
N VAL A 106 -6.08 15.24 9.70
CA VAL A 106 -7.05 16.29 9.33
C VAL A 106 -6.30 17.54 8.88
N GLY A 107 -6.64 18.05 7.69
CA GLY A 107 -6.00 19.23 7.09
C GLY A 107 -4.72 18.94 6.31
N ALA A 108 -4.21 17.70 6.29
CA ALA A 108 -3.00 17.37 5.52
C ALA A 108 -3.16 17.58 4.01
N ALA A 109 -4.37 17.41 3.49
CA ALA A 109 -4.69 17.63 2.09
C ALA A 109 -4.43 19.07 1.62
N ASP A 110 -4.49 20.06 2.51
CA ASP A 110 -4.20 21.46 2.19
C ASP A 110 -2.69 21.70 1.92
N PHE A 111 -1.84 20.74 2.30
CA PHE A 111 -0.39 20.75 2.11
C PHE A 111 0.06 19.72 1.05
N ALA A 112 -0.87 19.10 0.33
CA ALA A 112 -0.55 18.24 -0.80
C ALA A 112 0.05 19.05 -1.96
N SER A 113 1.04 18.48 -2.64
CA SER A 113 1.55 19.02 -3.90
C SER A 113 0.49 18.87 -4.99
N GLU A 114 0.54 19.73 -6.01
CA GLU A 114 -0.37 19.61 -7.16
C GLU A 114 -0.28 18.22 -7.82
N GLU A 115 0.92 17.65 -7.89
CA GLU A 115 1.17 16.32 -8.42
C GLU A 115 0.48 15.24 -7.59
N PHE A 116 0.66 15.24 -6.27
CA PHE A 116 0.04 14.24 -5.40
C PHE A 116 -1.49 14.39 -5.41
N ALA A 117 -2.00 15.61 -5.31
CA ALA A 117 -3.44 15.88 -5.36
C ALA A 117 -4.06 15.39 -6.68
N ARG A 118 -3.39 15.57 -7.82
CA ARG A 118 -3.84 15.03 -9.11
C ARG A 118 -3.87 13.50 -9.09
N GLN A 119 -2.78 12.85 -8.70
CA GLN A 119 -2.69 11.39 -8.64
C GLN A 119 -3.76 10.79 -7.70
N PHE A 120 -3.96 11.41 -6.54
CA PHE A 120 -5.01 11.04 -5.59
C PHE A 120 -6.39 11.08 -6.25
N ASN A 121 -6.75 12.20 -6.88
CA ASN A 121 -8.08 12.39 -7.47
C ASN A 121 -8.34 11.50 -8.70
N GLU A 122 -7.30 11.07 -9.42
CA GLU A 122 -7.45 10.11 -10.52
C GLU A 122 -7.82 8.71 -10.02
N VAL A 123 -7.26 8.30 -8.88
CA VAL A 123 -7.41 6.96 -8.30
C VAL A 123 -8.62 6.90 -7.36
N TYR A 124 -8.68 7.81 -6.39
CA TYR A 124 -9.62 7.81 -5.26
C TYR A 124 -10.85 8.68 -5.53
N ARG A 125 -11.51 8.42 -6.67
CA ARG A 125 -12.79 9.04 -7.02
C ARG A 125 -13.92 8.58 -6.08
N PRO A 126 -15.06 9.29 -6.00
CA PRO A 126 -16.17 8.91 -5.13
C PRO A 126 -16.67 7.47 -5.33
N ASP A 127 -16.71 6.97 -6.57
CA ASP A 127 -17.10 5.59 -6.88
C ASP A 127 -16.13 4.57 -6.27
N VAL A 128 -14.83 4.85 -6.33
CA VAL A 128 -13.79 3.99 -5.75
C VAL A 128 -13.83 4.02 -4.23
N LEU A 129 -13.95 5.21 -3.63
CA LEU A 129 -14.05 5.36 -2.18
C LEU A 129 -15.31 4.71 -1.59
N SER A 130 -16.38 4.62 -2.39
CA SER A 130 -17.60 3.90 -1.98
C SER A 130 -17.51 2.37 -2.08
N ASN A 131 -16.45 1.84 -2.72
CA ASN A 131 -16.24 0.41 -2.96
C ASN A 131 -14.92 -0.09 -2.36
N MET A 132 -14.70 0.25 -1.09
CA MET A 132 -13.51 -0.09 -0.32
C MET A 132 -13.73 -1.33 0.53
N TRP A 133 -12.78 -2.27 0.48
CA TRP A 133 -12.75 -3.49 1.25
C TRP A 133 -11.66 -3.39 2.32
N TRP A 134 -12.07 -3.13 3.56
CA TRP A 134 -11.16 -3.03 4.68
C TRP A 134 -10.49 -4.37 4.98
N TRP A 135 -9.15 -4.34 5.09
CA TRP A 135 -8.36 -5.47 5.54
C TRP A 135 -8.84 -5.88 6.93
N GLN A 136 -9.25 -7.14 7.05
CA GLN A 136 -9.83 -7.65 8.29
C GLN A 136 -8.73 -8.04 9.27
N ALA A 137 -9.03 -8.00 10.56
CA ALA A 137 -8.11 -8.49 11.57
C ALA A 137 -7.81 -9.97 11.34
N ASP A 138 -6.54 -10.34 11.48
CA ASP A 138 -6.15 -11.75 11.45
C ASP A 138 -6.83 -12.50 12.59
N THR A 139 -7.36 -13.67 12.25
CA THR A 139 -7.95 -14.57 13.23
C THR A 139 -7.06 -15.80 13.40
N PRO A 140 -7.04 -16.44 14.59
CA PRO A 140 -6.30 -17.68 14.79
C PRO A 140 -6.70 -18.81 13.82
N PHE A 141 -7.91 -18.74 13.26
CA PHE A 141 -8.37 -19.67 12.24
C PHE A 141 -7.76 -19.36 10.86
N PHE A 142 -7.69 -18.09 10.48
CA PHE A 142 -7.30 -17.67 9.14
C PHE A 142 -5.78 -17.68 8.93
N ALA A 143 -5.00 -17.25 9.92
CA ALA A 143 -3.55 -17.08 9.77
C ALA A 143 -2.80 -18.38 9.38
N PRO A 144 -3.09 -19.56 9.96
CA PRO A 144 -2.45 -20.81 9.54
C PRO A 144 -2.77 -21.17 8.09
N LEU A 145 -4.03 -20.98 7.66
CA LEU A 145 -4.47 -21.28 6.30
C LEU A 145 -3.80 -20.34 5.28
N GLN A 146 -3.69 -19.05 5.60
CA GLN A 146 -2.98 -18.10 4.74
C GLN A 146 -1.52 -18.50 4.54
N ASN A 147 -0.81 -18.88 5.62
CA ASN A 147 0.57 -19.34 5.54
C ASN A 147 0.71 -20.61 4.69
N GLU A 148 -0.19 -21.58 4.87
CA GLU A 148 -0.22 -22.80 4.04
C GLU A 148 -0.38 -22.46 2.55
N PHE A 149 -1.29 -21.55 2.20
CA PHE A 149 -1.46 -21.15 0.80
C PHE A 149 -0.25 -20.39 0.24
N VAL A 150 0.37 -19.53 1.04
CA VAL A 150 1.61 -18.84 0.64
C VAL A 150 2.71 -19.85 0.37
N GLU A 151 2.88 -20.85 1.23
CA GLU A 151 3.87 -21.92 1.05
C GLU A 151 3.59 -22.73 -0.22
N ILE A 152 2.35 -23.16 -0.45
CA ILE A 152 1.97 -23.89 -1.68
C ILE A 152 2.29 -23.07 -2.94
N ILE A 153 1.98 -21.77 -2.94
CA ILE A 153 2.16 -20.90 -4.11
C ILE A 153 3.64 -20.62 -4.38
N THR A 154 4.42 -20.39 -3.32
CA THR A 154 5.83 -19.95 -3.45
C THR A 154 6.82 -21.10 -3.61
N SER A 155 6.42 -22.32 -3.22
CA SER A 155 7.25 -23.54 -3.35
C SER A 155 7.07 -24.28 -4.68
N ALA A 156 6.07 -23.91 -5.48
CA ALA A 156 5.74 -24.48 -6.78
C ALA A 156 6.46 -23.79 -7.95
#